data_AF-A0A8T0BQL7-F1
#
_entry.id   AF-A0A8T0BQL7-F1
#
_cell.length_a   1.000
_cell.length_b   1.000
_cell.length_c   1.000
_cell.angle_alpha   90.00
_cell.angle_beta   90.00
_cell.angle_gamma   90.00
#
_symmetry.space_group_name_H-M   'P 1'
#
loop_
_entity.id
_entity.type
_entity.pdbx_description
1 polymer ?
#
loop_
_entity_poly.entity_id
_entity_poly.type
_entity_poly.pdbx_seq_one_letter_code
_entity_poly.pdbx_strand_id
1 'polypeptide(L)'
;MVSAAIERHKLPWSKLANVTTDGLPKNVGLLKRIQDKVTEENPEQDVIFLHCIIHQESLCTSILQLNHVVNPVVKPVNFIRARGLQHRQFIKFLEETDADHQELLYHSCLLVEFGQSASTSVGPERGDWRLSRWGNLTNFLS
;
A
#
# COMPACT_ATOMS: atom_id res chain seq x y z
N MET A 1 -2.43 -20.06 7.80
CA MET A 1 -2.69 -18.64 8.12
C MET A 1 -4.04 -18.18 7.58
N VAL A 2 -4.30 -18.27 6.26
CA VAL A 2 -5.62 -17.89 5.69
C VAL A 2 -6.75 -18.79 6.16
N SER A 3 -6.60 -20.12 6.12
CA SER A 3 -7.63 -21.04 6.62
C SER A 3 -7.95 -20.82 8.10
N ALA A 4 -6.92 -20.70 8.93
CA ALA A 4 -7.07 -20.38 10.35
C ALA A 4 -7.77 -19.03 10.59
N ALA A 5 -7.60 -18.03 9.73
CA ALA A 5 -8.31 -16.76 9.83
C ALA A 5 -9.80 -16.91 9.46
N ILE A 6 -10.09 -17.62 8.36
CA ILE A 6 -11.47 -17.89 7.91
C ILE A 6 -12.23 -18.70 8.96
N GLU A 7 -11.61 -19.74 9.51
CA GLU A 7 -12.15 -20.55 10.60
C GLU A 7 -12.37 -19.74 11.88
N ARG A 8 -11.39 -18.92 12.29
CA ARG A 8 -11.50 -18.04 13.46
C ARG A 8 -12.70 -17.09 13.34
N HIS A 9 -12.94 -16.56 12.16
CA HIS A 9 -14.07 -15.67 11.89
C HIS A 9 -15.36 -16.43 11.53
N LYS A 10 -15.35 -17.77 11.56
CA LYS A 10 -16.49 -18.64 11.22
C LYS A 10 -17.10 -18.29 9.86
N LEU A 11 -16.25 -17.89 8.91
CA LEU A 11 -16.66 -17.54 7.56
C LEU A 11 -16.70 -18.82 6.73
N PRO A 12 -17.79 -19.11 6.01
CA PRO A 12 -17.84 -20.27 5.13
C PRO A 12 -17.02 -19.97 3.87
N TRP A 13 -16.22 -20.96 3.44
CA TRP A 13 -15.50 -20.91 2.17
C TRP A 13 -16.43 -20.69 0.98
N SER A 14 -17.68 -21.17 1.10
CA SER A 14 -18.70 -21.00 0.07
C SER A 14 -19.11 -19.55 -0.24
N LYS A 15 -18.75 -18.60 0.65
CA LYS A 15 -19.01 -17.16 0.47
C LYS A 15 -17.78 -16.38 0.01
N LEU A 16 -16.64 -17.03 -0.20
CA LEU A 16 -15.44 -16.37 -0.69
C LEU A 16 -15.60 -16.04 -2.18
N ALA A 17 -15.84 -14.77 -2.50
CA ALA A 17 -16.05 -14.31 -3.88
C ALA A 17 -14.76 -13.81 -4.55
N ASN A 18 -13.89 -13.14 -3.79
CA ASN A 18 -12.66 -12.56 -4.32
C ASN A 18 -11.52 -12.61 -3.30
N VAL A 19 -10.30 -12.58 -3.83
CA VAL A 19 -9.07 -12.48 -3.05
C VAL A 19 -8.18 -11.43 -3.69
N THR A 20 -7.85 -10.40 -2.92
CA THR A 20 -6.98 -9.32 -3.36
C THR A 20 -5.60 -9.46 -2.73
N THR A 21 -4.55 -9.53 -3.55
CA THR A 21 -3.16 -9.60 -3.05
C THR A 21 -2.29 -8.49 -3.63
N ASP A 22 -1.15 -8.20 -3.01
CA ASP A 22 -0.18 -7.19 -3.48
C ASP A 22 0.51 -7.54 -4.82
N GLY A 23 0.10 -8.65 -5.47
CA GLY A 23 0.61 -9.05 -6.78
C GLY A 23 2.02 -9.60 -6.80
N LEU A 24 2.67 -9.73 -5.63
CA LEU A 24 4.04 -10.24 -5.59
C LEU A 24 4.10 -11.74 -5.92
N PRO A 25 5.17 -12.21 -6.60
CA PRO A 25 5.32 -13.62 -6.99
C PRO A 25 5.21 -14.61 -5.82
N LYS A 26 5.57 -14.19 -4.61
CA LYS A 26 5.45 -15.00 -3.38
C LYS A 26 4.01 -15.45 -3.07
N ASN A 27 3.00 -14.75 -3.60
CA ASN A 27 1.59 -15.07 -3.36
C ASN A 27 1.04 -16.15 -4.28
N VAL A 28 1.74 -16.52 -5.36
CA VAL A 28 1.24 -17.52 -6.33
C VAL A 28 0.88 -18.84 -5.65
N GLY A 29 1.75 -19.32 -4.75
CA GLY A 29 1.47 -20.54 -3.99
C GLY A 29 0.31 -20.40 -3.00
N LEU A 30 0.09 -19.19 -2.46
CA LEU A 30 -1.03 -18.91 -1.57
C LEU A 30 -2.35 -18.91 -2.33
N LEU A 31 -2.42 -18.22 -3.47
CA LEU A 31 -3.61 -18.16 -4.32
C LEU A 31 -4.03 -19.56 -4.78
N LYS A 32 -3.06 -20.38 -5.20
CA LYS A 32 -3.31 -21.78 -5.55
C LYS A 32 -3.93 -22.57 -4.40
N ARG A 33 -3.38 -22.47 -3.19
CA ARG A 33 -3.94 -23.16 -2.01
C ARG A 33 -5.36 -22.69 -1.65
N ILE A 34 -5.66 -21.42 -1.86
CA ILE A 34 -7.02 -20.90 -1.66
C ILE A 34 -7.96 -21.48 -2.71
N GLN A 35 -7.55 -21.49 -3.98
CA GLN A 35 -8.32 -22.10 -5.06
C GLN A 35 -8.61 -23.57 -4.77
N ASP A 36 -7.57 -24.36 -4.45
CA ASP A 36 -7.69 -25.78 -4.15
C ASP A 36 -8.69 -26.00 -3.00
N LYS A 37 -8.64 -25.17 -1.95
CA LYS A 37 -9.54 -25.29 -0.80
C LYS A 37 -10.99 -24.91 -1.13
N VAL A 38 -11.21 -23.91 -1.98
CA VAL A 38 -12.57 -23.55 -2.41
C VAL A 38 -13.15 -24.62 -3.32
N THR A 39 -12.37 -25.15 -4.26
CA THR A 39 -12.80 -26.24 -5.13
C THR A 39 -13.10 -27.53 -4.35
N GLU A 40 -12.38 -27.81 -3.26
CA GLU A 40 -12.69 -28.94 -2.36
C GLU A 40 -14.07 -28.79 -1.70
N GLU A 41 -14.44 -27.58 -1.26
CA GLU A 41 -15.70 -27.31 -0.57
C GLU A 41 -16.89 -27.13 -1.54
N ASN A 42 -16.64 -26.52 -2.70
CA ASN A 42 -17.63 -26.29 -3.74
C ASN A 42 -16.95 -26.23 -5.13
N PRO A 43 -16.97 -27.32 -5.90
CA PRO A 43 -16.32 -27.37 -7.22
C PRO A 43 -16.84 -26.35 -8.24
N GLU A 44 -18.10 -25.92 -8.09
CA GLU A 44 -18.76 -24.98 -9.00
C GLU A 44 -18.49 -23.51 -8.65
N GLN A 45 -17.80 -23.25 -7.53
CA GLN A 45 -17.49 -21.90 -7.09
C GLN A 45 -16.22 -21.38 -7.74
N ASP A 46 -16.36 -20.28 -8.46
CA ASP A 46 -15.24 -19.52 -8.99
C ASP A 46 -14.81 -18.43 -8.00
N VAL A 47 -13.49 -18.19 -7.91
CA VAL A 47 -12.90 -17.16 -7.04
C VAL A 47 -12.09 -16.21 -7.90
N ILE A 48 -12.44 -14.92 -7.83
CA ILE A 48 -11.74 -13.90 -8.59
C ILE A 48 -10.49 -13.46 -7.84
N PHE A 49 -9.32 -13.70 -8.43
CA PHE A 49 -8.06 -13.18 -7.93
C PHE A 49 -7.79 -11.78 -8.47
N LEU A 50 -7.73 -10.82 -7.57
CA LEU A 50 -7.49 -9.42 -7.89
C LEU A 50 -6.10 -9.00 -7.41
N HIS A 51 -5.48 -8.09 -8.15
CA HIS A 51 -4.36 -7.32 -7.65
C HIS A 51 -4.88 -6.19 -6.76
N CYS A 52 -4.12 -5.83 -5.73
CA CYS A 52 -4.43 -4.69 -4.88
C CYS A 52 -4.56 -3.42 -5.73
N ILE A 53 -5.66 -2.67 -5.54
CA ILE A 53 -5.92 -1.41 -6.26
C ILE A 53 -4.74 -0.44 -6.15
N ILE A 54 -4.09 -0.40 -4.98
CA ILE A 54 -2.91 0.43 -4.72
C ILE A 54 -1.71 0.01 -5.61
N HIS A 55 -1.54 -1.28 -5.84
CA HIS A 55 -0.49 -1.80 -6.73
C HIS A 55 -0.81 -1.48 -8.18
N GLN A 56 -2.07 -1.65 -8.59
CA GLN A 56 -2.53 -1.31 -9.94
C GLN A 56 -2.37 0.19 -10.23
N GLU A 57 -2.74 1.07 -9.31
CA GLU A 57 -2.55 2.52 -9.44
C GLU A 57 -1.08 2.91 -9.64
N SER A 58 -0.17 2.31 -8.86
CA SER A 58 1.28 2.54 -8.99
C SER A 58 1.79 2.10 -10.37
N LEU A 59 1.41 0.90 -10.80
CA LEU A 59 1.83 0.34 -12.08
C LEU A 59 1.22 1.10 -13.27
N CYS A 60 -0.04 1.49 -13.19
CA CYS A 60 -0.70 2.29 -14.23
C CYS A 60 -0.06 3.67 -14.36
N THR A 61 0.35 4.29 -13.25
CA THR A 61 1.02 5.60 -13.28
C THR A 61 2.33 5.54 -14.08
N SER A 62 3.11 4.47 -13.91
CA SER A 62 4.38 4.29 -14.63
C SER A 62 4.17 3.95 -16.10
N ILE A 63 3.21 3.06 -16.42
CA ILE A 63 2.89 2.67 -17.80
C ILE A 63 2.29 3.85 -18.59
N LEU A 64 1.35 4.58 -18.00
CA LEU A 64 0.64 5.69 -18.65
C LEU A 64 1.39 7.02 -18.58
N GLN A 65 2.57 7.06 -17.94
CA GLN A 65 3.42 8.24 -17.79
C GLN A 65 2.70 9.46 -17.18
N LEU A 66 1.82 9.22 -16.20
CA LEU A 66 1.00 10.26 -15.55
C LEU A 66 1.79 11.09 -14.52
N ASN A 67 3.11 11.04 -14.56
CA ASN A 67 4.02 11.78 -13.66
C ASN A 67 3.72 13.28 -13.62
N HIS A 68 3.28 13.86 -14.72
CA HIS A 68 2.93 15.27 -14.81
C HIS A 68 1.64 15.63 -14.04
N VAL A 69 0.73 14.69 -13.85
CA VAL A 69 -0.49 14.85 -13.03
C VAL A 69 -0.22 14.48 -11.57
N VAL A 70 0.57 13.43 -11.35
CA VAL A 70 0.83 12.89 -10.01
C VAL A 70 1.80 13.78 -9.22
N ASN A 71 2.88 14.26 -9.85
CA ASN A 71 3.92 15.02 -9.15
C ASN A 71 3.42 16.33 -8.51
N PRO A 72 2.57 17.14 -9.17
CA PRO A 72 2.00 18.34 -8.56
C PRO A 72 1.16 18.06 -7.31
N VAL A 73 0.52 16.89 -7.21
CA VAL A 73 -0.30 16.50 -6.06
C VAL A 73 0.55 15.91 -4.94
N VAL A 74 1.50 15.04 -5.30
CA VAL A 74 2.34 14.31 -4.32
C VAL A 74 3.33 15.24 -3.60
N LYS A 75 3.92 16.22 -4.30
CA LYS A 75 4.94 17.11 -3.72
C LYS A 75 4.41 17.93 -2.52
N PRO A 76 3.28 18.66 -2.62
CA PRO A 76 2.74 19.40 -1.48
C PRO A 76 2.30 18.49 -0.33
N VAL A 77 1.65 17.36 -0.63
CA VAL A 77 1.21 16.37 0.38
C VAL A 77 2.40 15.87 1.19
N ASN A 78 3.50 15.51 0.51
CA ASN A 78 4.74 15.09 1.16
C ASN A 78 5.37 16.21 1.98
N PHE A 79 5.38 17.44 1.48
CA PHE A 79 5.90 18.58 2.21
C PHE A 79 5.15 18.82 3.53
N ILE A 80 3.82 18.73 3.49
CA ILE A 80 2.95 18.89 4.67
C ILE A 80 3.18 17.75 5.67
N ARG A 81 3.18 16.49 5.21
CA ARG A 81 3.34 15.32 6.08
C ARG A 81 4.76 15.17 6.65
N ALA A 82 5.80 15.57 5.91
CA ALA A 82 7.20 15.38 6.33
C ALA A 82 7.60 16.24 7.54
N ARG A 83 6.84 17.28 7.87
CA ARG A 83 7.12 18.10 9.06
C ARG A 83 5.88 18.34 9.92
N GLY A 84 6.00 17.90 11.18
CA GLY A 84 4.86 17.77 12.08
C GLY A 84 4.20 19.09 12.49
N LEU A 85 4.85 20.24 12.27
CA LEU A 85 4.21 21.54 12.45
C LEU A 85 3.27 21.86 11.29
N GLN A 86 3.74 21.73 10.03
CA GLN A 86 2.92 21.92 8.84
C GLN A 86 1.72 20.98 8.85
N HIS A 87 1.94 19.72 9.22
CA HIS A 87 0.86 18.75 9.31
C HIS A 87 -0.22 19.18 10.31
N ARG A 88 0.16 19.55 11.54
CA ARG A 88 -0.79 20.00 12.56
C ARG A 88 -1.54 21.27 12.17
N GLN A 89 -0.88 22.20 11.50
CA GLN A 89 -1.52 23.40 10.96
C GLN A 89 -2.51 23.07 9.86
N PHE A 90 -2.15 22.13 8.98
CA PHE A 90 -3.02 21.68 7.90
C PHE A 90 -4.26 20.94 8.42
N ILE A 91 -4.14 20.09 9.44
CA ILE A 91 -5.30 19.43 10.05
C ILE A 91 -6.27 20.47 10.64
N LYS A 92 -5.76 21.45 11.41
CA LYS A 92 -6.59 22.54 11.93
C LYS A 92 -7.32 23.31 10.83
N PHE A 93 -6.61 23.60 9.73
CA PHE A 93 -7.23 24.25 8.58
C PHE A 93 -8.38 23.41 8.00
N LEU A 94 -8.21 22.09 7.86
CA LEU A 94 -9.28 21.19 7.37
C LEU A 94 -10.48 21.15 8.32
N GLU A 95 -10.25 21.14 9.63
CA GLU A 95 -11.30 21.22 10.65
C GLU A 95 -12.09 22.53 10.56
N GLU A 96 -11.41 23.65 10.36
CA GLU A 96 -12.04 24.98 10.21
C GLU A 96 -12.85 25.12 8.91
N THR A 97 -12.49 24.37 7.87
CA THR A 97 -13.15 24.43 6.56
C THR A 97 -14.29 23.41 6.40
N ASP A 98 -14.64 22.69 7.47
CA ASP A 98 -15.62 21.59 7.48
C ASP A 98 -15.34 20.55 6.38
N ALA A 99 -14.07 20.19 6.20
CA ALA A 99 -13.68 19.22 5.19
C ALA A 99 -14.11 17.79 5.59
N ASP A 100 -14.65 17.04 4.63
CA ASP A 100 -15.07 15.64 4.81
C ASP A 100 -13.94 14.70 5.29
N HIS A 101 -12.68 15.10 5.08
CA HIS A 101 -11.50 14.33 5.42
C HIS A 101 -10.51 15.19 6.20
N GLN A 102 -10.20 14.76 7.42
CA GLN A 102 -9.31 15.48 8.34
C GLN A 102 -7.89 14.92 8.36
N GLU A 103 -7.53 14.02 7.42
CA GLU A 103 -6.21 13.41 7.39
C GLU A 103 -5.76 13.00 5.97
N LEU A 104 -4.45 13.03 5.71
CA LEU A 104 -3.84 12.69 4.40
C LEU A 104 -3.29 11.26 4.37
N LEU A 105 -4.00 10.27 3.83
CA LEU A 105 -3.57 8.86 3.84
C LEU A 105 -2.11 8.61 3.39
N TYR A 106 -1.43 7.69 4.07
CA TYR A 106 0.00 7.36 3.84
C TYR A 106 0.25 6.45 2.62
N HIS A 107 -0.81 5.90 2.02
CA HIS A 107 -0.74 4.64 1.29
C HIS A 107 -0.93 4.70 -0.22
N SER A 108 -0.73 5.86 -0.86
CA SER A 108 -0.48 5.87 -2.30
C SER A 108 0.97 5.42 -2.53
N CYS A 109 1.16 4.17 -2.98
CA CYS A 109 2.48 3.56 -3.26
C CYS A 109 3.34 4.35 -4.29
N LEU A 110 2.76 5.39 -4.89
CA LEU A 110 3.48 6.50 -5.53
C LEU A 110 4.61 7.09 -4.66
N LEU A 111 4.50 7.00 -3.33
CA LEU A 111 5.48 7.58 -2.40
C LEU A 111 6.78 6.80 -2.27
N VAL A 112 6.83 5.53 -2.68
CA VAL A 112 8.03 4.69 -2.50
C VAL A 112 8.96 4.76 -3.71
N GLU A 113 8.42 4.85 -4.93
CA GLU A 113 9.24 4.91 -6.16
C GLU A 113 9.84 6.30 -6.43
N PHE A 114 9.15 7.38 -6.04
CA PHE A 114 9.71 8.73 -6.16
C PHE A 114 10.83 9.04 -5.15
N GLY A 115 10.89 8.30 -4.04
CA GLY A 115 11.99 8.41 -3.08
C GLY A 115 13.31 7.81 -3.59
N GLN A 116 13.26 6.89 -4.55
CA GLN A 116 14.44 6.24 -5.15
C GLN A 116 14.93 6.94 -6.42
N SER A 117 14.06 7.65 -7.15
CA SER A 117 14.45 8.42 -8.34
C SER A 117 15.05 9.80 -8.03
N ALA A 118 14.91 10.29 -6.79
CA ALA A 118 15.47 11.58 -6.36
C ALA A 118 16.86 11.49 -5.71
N SER A 119 17.46 10.30 -5.57
CA SER A 119 18.75 10.10 -4.87
C SER A 119 19.96 9.95 -5.79
N THR A 120 19.85 10.09 -7.12
CA THR A 120 21.00 9.96 -8.03
C THR A 120 21.72 11.27 -8.37
N SER A 121 21.39 12.41 -7.75
CA SER A 121 22.14 13.64 -8.04
C SER A 121 22.17 14.67 -6.92
N VAL A 122 22.78 14.37 -5.76
CA VAL A 122 23.57 15.35 -4.98
C VAL A 122 24.59 14.56 -4.13
N GLY A 123 25.88 14.92 -4.26
CA GLY A 123 27.00 14.35 -3.50
C GLY A 123 26.99 14.67 -1.99
N PRO A 124 27.98 14.13 -1.24
CA PRO A 124 27.86 13.88 0.18
C PRO A 124 28.14 15.13 1.00
N GLU A 125 27.32 15.40 2.01
CA GLU A 125 27.73 15.87 3.35
C GLU A 125 26.50 16.38 4.14
N ARG A 126 25.95 15.48 4.94
CA ARG A 126 25.54 15.66 6.35
C ARG A 126 24.78 14.42 6.75
N GLY A 127 25.09 13.92 7.94
CA GLY A 127 24.79 12.56 8.42
C GLY A 127 23.42 12.01 8.04
N ASP A 128 23.40 10.69 7.85
CA ASP A 128 22.22 9.99 7.38
C ASP A 128 21.35 9.53 8.56
N TRP A 129 20.36 10.36 8.94
CA TRP A 129 19.34 10.00 9.93
C TRP A 129 18.32 9.00 9.37
N ARG A 130 18.36 8.69 8.06
CA ARG A 130 17.40 7.75 7.45
C ARG A 130 17.78 6.31 7.77
N LEU A 131 19.07 5.96 7.88
CA LEU A 131 19.50 4.60 8.23
C LEU A 131 19.02 4.15 9.63
N SER A 132 18.88 5.07 10.59
CA SER A 132 18.43 4.73 11.95
C SER A 132 16.97 4.27 12.03
N ARG A 133 16.15 4.53 11.00
CA ARG A 133 14.73 4.13 10.98
C ARG A 133 14.48 2.82 10.21
N TRP A 134 15.38 2.44 9.32
CA TRP A 134 15.29 1.19 8.54
C TRP A 134 15.85 -0.03 9.28
N GLY A 135 16.75 0.17 10.24
CA GLY A 135 17.32 -0.93 11.05
C GLY A 135 16.34 -1.68 11.96
N ASN A 136 15.11 -1.16 12.14
CA ASN A 136 14.11 -1.76 13.04
C ASN A 136 12.98 -2.54 12.34
N LEU A 137 13.04 -2.71 11.01
CA LEU A 137 12.02 -3.48 10.26
C LEU A 137 12.45 -4.92 9.91
N THR A 138 13.69 -5.32 10.21
CA THR A 138 14.19 -6.68 9.97
C THR A 138 13.93 -7.66 11.12
N ASN A 139 13.39 -7.21 12.26
CA ASN A 139 13.18 -8.07 13.44
C ASN A 139 11.73 -8.59 13.63
N PHE A 140 10.87 -8.50 12.61
CA PHE A 140 9.49 -9.00 12.68
C PHE A 140 9.22 -10.24 11.81
N LEU A 141 10.27 -10.91 11.32
CA LEU A 141 10.17 -12.22 10.67
C LEU A 141 11.15 -13.20 11.34
N SER A 142 10.78 -13.68 12.52
CA SER A 142 11.23 -14.94 13.13
C SER A 142 10.05 -15.58 13.83
#